data_AF-A0AAU3KP69-F1
#
_entry.id   AF-A0AAU3KP69-F1
#
_cell.length_a   1.000
_cell.length_b   1.000
_cell.length_c   1.000
_cell.angle_alpha   90.00
_cell.angle_beta   90.00
_cell.angle_gamma   90.00
#
_symmetry.space_group_name_H-M   'P 1'
#
loop_
_entity.id
_entity.type
_entity.pdbx_description
1 polymer ?
#
loop_
_entity_poly.entity_id
_entity_poly.type
_entity_poly.pdbx_seq_one_letter_code
_entity_poly.pdbx_strand_id
1 'polypeptide(L)'
;MRWFFLAVFLIFALVATGMVMYEPRSHGSSPSGMLNSAADQLGKASALHLAVGFSGTEGRVIGADVTVTADLHGAGTVTDAGGGKADLVATSDHTAVRGDSDFWARRAPLQIGKLTNQWIQPKSGSAFPIDVSSAMNPSAVAELIRSLSGNATSETVETLNGKNVIDVESGSWTALFSADGSHDLVWMGGPIREDSARIQTASFDPMRATVPAARPALTRILPAQTDDAAAAPPYISIAPTPAGAADTRTSVAKVLPEAAAPQALPPEQSSDAVAVADFQGQINASECASATCSWTITVTNSGRGAGAATVHATVTPGMAMASFDLGTIPAGGTATTPAMSFANPAPAPSPGQTTRVSVSYQAWITGTSEYAAQVADLGQVLQGRGINPQTSQLQVDPGWLPTVLGAAKLMTDHAPNDPAATAEALEAVDNAKSEQLLPELKAIVDSGRLLNPEDLAKKLGQPRGTAPQGGSQDTIGFRREIEQAAAILRNDPSARIKLDGEENGYHADILDTTNKRAYQIKTVSGKGLSRNLRGAVRQLNGLGGADPNTGRAEQAPPGYQKIALVYIEEASQFHQYDRAGIERKIKNDNRSIELCDSSGTPMIDVLRVVTARGTFEWSRDQFGSFGAPCQ
;
A
#
# COMPACT_ATOMS: atom_id res chain seq x y z
N MET A 1 81.63 -27.72 -36.97
CA MET A 1 81.82 -28.48 -35.72
C MET A 1 82.65 -27.61 -34.78
N ARG A 2 82.28 -27.27 -33.55
CA ARG A 2 81.10 -27.56 -32.73
C ARG A 2 81.34 -26.70 -31.45
N TRP A 3 80.32 -25.96 -31.00
CA TRP A 3 80.17 -25.34 -29.66
C TRP A 3 80.79 -23.96 -29.36
N PHE A 4 80.01 -22.94 -29.75
CA PHE A 4 79.72 -21.72 -28.99
C PHE A 4 78.97 -22.06 -27.67
N PHE A 5 78.95 -21.10 -26.74
CA PHE A 5 78.20 -21.04 -25.45
C PHE A 5 78.92 -21.53 -24.19
N LEU A 6 79.71 -20.63 -23.57
CA LEU A 6 79.78 -20.55 -22.11
C LEU A 6 80.35 -19.19 -21.65
N ALA A 7 79.58 -18.09 -21.80
CA ALA A 7 79.98 -16.78 -21.27
C ALA A 7 78.81 -15.79 -21.09
N VAL A 8 77.68 -16.16 -20.48
CA VAL A 8 76.61 -15.20 -20.09
C VAL A 8 75.83 -15.61 -18.82
N PHE A 9 76.44 -16.29 -17.85
CA PHE A 9 75.70 -16.71 -16.65
C PHE A 9 76.50 -16.49 -15.37
N LEU A 10 76.87 -15.25 -15.05
CA LEU A 10 77.25 -14.90 -13.66
C LEU A 10 77.23 -13.39 -13.32
N ILE A 11 76.33 -12.61 -13.92
CA ILE A 11 76.03 -11.23 -13.46
C ILE A 11 74.50 -11.01 -13.56
N PHE A 12 73.72 -11.78 -12.80
CA PHE A 12 72.27 -11.53 -12.66
C PHE A 12 71.70 -12.06 -11.33
N ALA A 13 72.53 -12.10 -10.28
CA ALA A 13 72.13 -12.62 -8.97
C ALA A 13 72.68 -11.74 -7.84
N LEU A 14 72.33 -10.45 -7.81
CA LEU A 14 72.43 -9.57 -6.62
C LEU A 14 71.80 -8.18 -6.84
N VAL A 15 70.56 -8.13 -7.37
CA VAL A 15 69.65 -6.97 -7.24
C VAL A 15 68.25 -7.48 -6.83
N ALA A 16 68.23 -8.47 -5.92
CA ALA A 16 67.03 -9.10 -5.41
C ALA A 16 66.97 -8.95 -3.89
N THR A 17 66.93 -7.70 -3.41
CA THR A 17 66.56 -7.36 -2.03
C THR A 17 66.37 -5.84 -1.96
N GLY A 18 65.12 -5.38 -2.05
CA GLY A 18 64.80 -3.97 -1.82
C GLY A 18 63.82 -3.31 -2.78
N MET A 19 63.22 -4.01 -3.75
CA MET A 19 61.92 -3.57 -4.25
C MET A 19 60.87 -4.01 -3.23
N VAL A 20 60.64 -3.14 -2.25
CA VAL A 20 59.31 -2.99 -1.69
C VAL A 20 58.43 -2.80 -2.92
N MET A 21 57.68 -3.84 -3.30
CA MET A 21 56.50 -3.65 -4.13
C MET A 21 55.62 -2.73 -3.31
N TYR A 22 55.78 -1.42 -3.52
CA TYR A 22 54.67 -0.51 -3.47
C TYR A 22 53.72 -1.08 -4.52
N GLU A 23 52.84 -1.99 -4.09
CA GLU A 23 51.52 -1.99 -4.68
C GLU A 23 51.13 -0.51 -4.69
N PRO A 24 50.92 0.11 -5.87
CA PRO A 24 50.24 1.37 -5.87
C PRO A 24 48.94 1.05 -5.14
N ARG A 25 48.82 1.52 -3.88
CA ARG A 25 47.52 1.73 -3.27
C ARG A 25 46.80 2.53 -4.32
N SER A 26 45.96 1.88 -5.12
CA SER A 26 44.93 2.54 -5.89
C SER A 26 44.31 3.46 -4.86
N HIS A 27 44.59 4.76 -4.98
CA HIS A 27 44.02 5.75 -4.09
C HIS A 27 42.52 5.65 -4.39
N GLY A 28 41.83 4.78 -3.65
CA GLY A 28 40.40 4.61 -3.77
C GLY A 28 39.82 6.00 -3.69
N SER A 29 39.09 6.40 -4.72
CA SER A 29 38.47 7.71 -4.78
C SER A 29 37.84 7.98 -3.42
N SER A 30 38.24 9.07 -2.75
CA SER A 30 37.67 9.39 -1.44
C SER A 30 36.12 9.37 -1.55
N PRO A 31 35.38 9.02 -0.49
CA PRO A 31 33.91 8.95 -0.55
C PRO A 31 33.28 10.25 -1.09
N SER A 32 33.80 11.40 -0.64
CA SER A 32 33.45 12.72 -1.17
C SER A 32 33.78 12.88 -2.66
N GLY A 33 34.89 12.33 -3.13
CA GLY A 33 35.29 12.30 -4.54
C GLY A 33 34.36 11.44 -5.40
N MET A 34 33.89 10.29 -4.90
CA MET A 34 32.90 9.46 -5.59
C MET A 34 31.57 10.20 -5.76
N LEU A 35 31.06 10.81 -4.67
CA LEU A 35 29.85 11.63 -4.69
C LEU A 35 29.97 12.79 -5.69
N ASN A 36 31.07 13.56 -5.62
CA ASN A 36 31.27 14.69 -6.54
C ASN A 36 31.37 14.25 -8.01
N SER A 37 32.06 13.13 -8.28
CA SER A 37 32.16 12.58 -9.63
C SER A 37 30.80 12.16 -10.19
N ALA A 38 29.99 11.44 -9.41
CA ALA A 38 28.63 11.06 -9.83
C ALA A 38 27.73 12.28 -10.00
N ALA A 39 27.82 13.28 -9.13
CA ALA A 39 27.08 14.53 -9.30
C ALA A 39 27.45 15.24 -10.61
N ASP A 40 28.73 15.28 -10.96
CA ASP A 40 29.18 15.91 -12.20
C ASP A 40 28.78 15.13 -13.44
N GLN A 41 28.74 13.81 -13.37
CA GLN A 41 28.27 12.94 -14.46
C GLN A 41 26.76 13.09 -14.66
N LEU A 42 25.97 12.94 -13.60
CA LEU A 42 24.51 13.03 -13.65
C LEU A 42 24.06 14.44 -13.99
N GLY A 43 24.70 15.48 -13.43
CA GLY A 43 24.36 16.88 -13.70
C GLY A 43 24.62 17.35 -15.14
N LYS A 44 25.40 16.60 -15.93
CA LYS A 44 25.64 16.85 -17.37
C LYS A 44 24.69 16.06 -18.28
N ALA A 45 23.90 15.14 -17.73
CA ALA A 45 22.99 14.33 -18.53
C ALA A 45 21.85 15.20 -19.10
N SER A 46 21.45 14.95 -20.34
CA SER A 46 20.29 15.61 -20.95
C SER A 46 18.97 15.19 -20.31
N ALA A 47 18.93 13.99 -19.74
CA ALA A 47 17.84 13.44 -18.96
C ALA A 47 18.36 12.35 -18.01
N LEU A 48 17.62 12.09 -16.95
CA LEU A 48 17.79 10.93 -16.06
C LEU A 48 16.56 10.05 -16.14
N HIS A 49 16.77 8.74 -16.32
CA HIS A 49 15.79 7.74 -15.99
C HIS A 49 15.95 7.34 -14.52
N LEU A 50 14.85 7.27 -13.79
CA LEU A 50 14.79 7.11 -12.34
C LEU A 50 13.78 6.02 -12.00
N ALA A 51 14.24 4.99 -11.30
CA ALA A 51 13.36 4.16 -10.50
C ALA A 51 13.30 4.74 -9.08
N VAL A 52 12.12 5.18 -8.66
CA VAL A 52 11.86 5.86 -7.39
C VAL A 52 10.94 5.01 -6.53
N GLY A 53 11.27 4.88 -5.25
CA GLY A 53 10.38 4.41 -4.20
C GLY A 53 10.17 5.52 -3.18
N PHE A 54 8.93 5.76 -2.79
CA PHE A 54 8.57 6.66 -1.71
C PHE A 54 7.80 5.87 -0.65
N SER A 55 8.23 5.96 0.61
CA SER A 55 7.43 5.47 1.74
C SER A 55 6.97 6.60 2.62
N GLY A 56 5.65 6.68 2.80
CA GLY A 56 5.01 7.58 3.75
C GLY A 56 5.25 7.15 5.20
N THR A 57 4.88 8.00 6.15
CA THR A 57 4.97 7.72 7.60
C THR A 57 4.21 6.47 8.04
N GLU A 58 3.22 6.07 7.25
CA GLU A 58 2.41 4.88 7.41
C GLU A 58 3.09 3.60 6.89
N GLY A 59 4.25 3.68 6.21
CA GLY A 59 4.96 2.53 5.65
C GLY A 59 4.37 2.03 4.33
N ARG A 60 3.52 2.81 3.67
CA ARG A 60 3.04 2.50 2.32
C ARG A 60 4.09 2.91 1.32
N VAL A 61 4.44 2.00 0.41
CA VAL A 61 5.40 2.26 -0.66
C VAL A 61 4.64 2.59 -1.95
N ILE A 62 4.99 3.72 -2.55
CA ILE A 62 4.58 4.11 -3.90
C ILE A 62 5.82 4.07 -4.78
N GLY A 63 5.77 3.28 -5.84
CA GLY A 63 6.83 3.19 -6.84
C GLY A 63 6.57 4.15 -7.99
N ALA A 64 7.63 4.67 -8.58
CA ALA A 64 7.59 5.37 -9.86
C ALA A 64 8.77 4.99 -10.74
N ASP A 65 8.52 4.89 -12.04
CA ASP A 65 9.53 4.68 -13.08
C ASP A 65 9.38 5.83 -14.07
N VAL A 66 10.31 6.78 -14.01
CA VAL A 66 10.16 8.10 -14.66
C VAL A 66 11.44 8.55 -15.33
N THR A 67 11.32 9.25 -16.45
CA THR A 67 12.43 9.94 -17.10
C THR A 67 12.23 11.44 -16.98
N VAL A 68 13.22 12.15 -16.43
CA VAL A 68 13.20 13.59 -16.18
C VAL A 68 14.32 14.27 -16.95
N THR A 69 13.99 15.27 -17.77
CA THR A 69 14.95 16.00 -18.60
C THR A 69 15.57 17.18 -17.86
N ALA A 70 16.71 17.68 -18.36
CA ALA A 70 17.38 18.88 -17.82
C ALA A 70 16.53 20.15 -17.94
N ASP A 71 15.62 20.19 -18.92
CA ASP A 71 14.62 21.23 -19.12
C ASP A 71 13.31 20.96 -18.36
N LEU A 72 13.38 20.18 -17.26
CA LEU A 72 12.29 19.99 -16.30
C LEU A 72 11.04 19.31 -16.87
N HIS A 73 11.17 18.44 -17.89
CA HIS A 73 10.07 17.62 -18.38
C HIS A 73 10.18 16.21 -17.81
N GLY A 74 9.12 15.69 -17.20
CA GLY A 74 9.03 14.35 -16.64
C GLY A 74 7.99 13.50 -17.37
N ALA A 75 8.28 12.22 -17.64
CA ALA A 75 7.27 11.26 -18.10
C ALA A 75 7.56 9.86 -17.57
N GLY A 76 6.54 9.08 -17.24
CA GLY A 76 6.70 7.72 -16.74
C GLY A 76 5.44 7.12 -16.16
N THR A 77 5.61 6.21 -15.21
CA THR A 77 4.51 5.49 -14.55
C THR A 77 4.65 5.52 -13.03
N VAL A 78 3.52 5.49 -12.34
CA VAL A 78 3.40 5.37 -10.88
C VAL A 78 2.62 4.10 -10.56
N THR A 79 3.06 3.37 -9.54
CA THR A 79 2.47 2.10 -9.12
C THR A 79 2.33 2.05 -7.59
N ASP A 80 1.14 1.69 -7.11
CA ASP A 80 0.90 1.52 -5.67
C ASP A 80 1.16 0.08 -5.21
N ALA A 81 1.59 -0.07 -3.95
CA ALA A 81 1.55 -1.35 -3.26
C ALA A 81 0.11 -1.89 -3.23
N GLY A 82 -0.09 -3.14 -3.62
CA GLY A 82 -1.40 -3.80 -3.61
C GLY A 82 -2.30 -3.50 -4.82
N GLY A 83 -1.79 -2.83 -5.85
CA GLY A 83 -2.52 -2.59 -7.11
C GLY A 83 -2.91 -1.13 -7.32
N GLY A 84 -3.16 -0.75 -8.58
CA GLY A 84 -3.32 0.62 -9.04
C GLY A 84 -2.11 1.11 -9.83
N LYS A 85 -2.35 1.65 -11.03
CA LYS A 85 -1.32 2.19 -11.93
C LYS A 85 -1.76 3.52 -12.51
N ALA A 86 -0.81 4.41 -12.74
CA ALA A 86 -1.03 5.64 -13.49
C ALA A 86 0.14 5.96 -14.40
N ASP A 87 -0.18 6.50 -15.59
CA ASP A 87 0.81 7.24 -16.38
C ASP A 87 0.99 8.63 -15.77
N LEU A 88 2.21 9.16 -15.79
CA LEU A 88 2.57 10.47 -15.27
C LEU A 88 3.29 11.30 -16.35
N VAL A 89 2.92 12.56 -16.45
CA VAL A 89 3.69 13.61 -17.15
C VAL A 89 3.85 14.82 -16.24
N ALA A 90 4.98 15.51 -16.36
CA ALA A 90 5.28 16.69 -15.56
C ALA A 90 6.11 17.71 -16.35
N THR A 91 5.95 18.96 -15.98
CA THR A 91 6.73 20.14 -16.32
C THR A 91 7.04 20.89 -15.02
N SER A 92 7.87 21.93 -15.04
CA SER A 92 8.17 22.74 -13.85
C SER A 92 6.94 23.29 -13.14
N ASP A 93 5.84 23.52 -13.87
CA ASP A 93 4.66 24.21 -13.35
C ASP A 93 3.44 23.29 -13.22
N HIS A 94 3.45 22.15 -13.91
CA HIS A 94 2.29 21.26 -14.03
C HIS A 94 2.66 19.79 -13.94
N THR A 95 1.85 19.01 -13.23
CA THR A 95 1.86 17.55 -13.28
C THR A 95 0.49 17.09 -13.75
N ALA A 96 0.43 16.06 -14.59
CA ALA A 96 -0.81 15.36 -14.93
C ALA A 96 -0.62 13.85 -14.85
N VAL A 97 -1.68 13.16 -14.42
CA VAL A 97 -1.70 11.70 -14.32
C VAL A 97 -2.92 11.10 -14.97
N ARG A 98 -2.77 9.89 -15.49
CA ARG A 98 -3.85 9.06 -16.02
C ARG A 98 -3.86 7.72 -15.32
N GLY A 99 -4.67 7.63 -14.26
CA GLY A 99 -4.80 6.45 -13.42
C GLY A 99 -5.91 5.50 -13.82
N ASP A 100 -5.75 4.22 -13.50
CA ASP A 100 -6.82 3.22 -13.51
C ASP A 100 -7.80 3.41 -12.32
N SER A 101 -8.82 2.55 -12.23
CA SER A 101 -9.82 2.63 -11.16
C SER A 101 -9.25 2.39 -9.77
N ASP A 102 -8.26 1.49 -9.64
CA ASP A 102 -7.66 1.14 -8.35
C ASP A 102 -6.77 2.30 -7.85
N PHE A 103 -6.04 2.97 -8.76
CA PHE A 103 -5.25 4.17 -8.46
C PHE A 103 -6.13 5.29 -7.89
N TRP A 104 -7.29 5.54 -8.50
CA TRP A 104 -8.22 6.58 -8.06
C TRP A 104 -9.06 6.16 -6.85
N ALA A 105 -9.35 4.87 -6.66
CA ALA A 105 -10.04 4.38 -5.47
C ALA A 105 -9.29 4.73 -4.18
N ARG A 106 -7.96 4.76 -4.24
CA ARG A 106 -7.11 5.18 -3.10
C ARG A 106 -7.14 6.69 -2.85
N ARG A 107 -7.20 7.50 -3.90
CA ARG A 107 -6.93 8.95 -3.84
C ARG A 107 -8.19 9.82 -3.87
N ALA A 108 -9.23 9.35 -4.54
CA ALA A 108 -10.46 10.07 -4.79
C ALA A 108 -11.65 9.10 -4.86
N PRO A 109 -11.99 8.42 -3.74
CA PRO A 109 -12.97 7.33 -3.73
C PRO A 109 -14.38 7.72 -4.19
N LEU A 110 -14.73 9.02 -4.17
CA LEU A 110 -16.00 9.56 -4.65
C LEU A 110 -16.00 9.94 -6.13
N GLN A 111 -14.85 9.86 -6.81
CA GLN A 111 -14.66 10.37 -8.17
C GLN A 111 -14.09 9.31 -9.14
N ILE A 112 -14.03 8.04 -8.72
CA ILE A 112 -13.28 6.99 -9.41
C ILE A 112 -13.69 6.88 -10.89
N GLY A 113 -14.98 6.76 -11.19
CA GLY A 113 -15.48 6.61 -12.56
C GLY A 113 -15.25 7.85 -13.42
N LYS A 114 -15.19 9.04 -12.80
CA LYS A 114 -14.94 10.30 -13.52
C LYS A 114 -13.46 10.50 -13.86
N LEU A 115 -12.55 9.99 -13.03
CA LEU A 115 -11.11 10.20 -13.19
C LEU A 115 -10.40 9.05 -13.91
N THR A 116 -10.98 7.85 -13.88
CA THR A 116 -10.38 6.65 -14.48
C THR A 116 -10.09 6.84 -15.97
N ASN A 117 -8.85 6.55 -16.37
CA ASN A 117 -8.34 6.66 -17.73
C ASN A 117 -8.39 8.09 -18.34
N GLN A 118 -8.57 9.12 -17.51
CA GLN A 118 -8.49 10.52 -17.92
C GLN A 118 -7.17 11.14 -17.46
N TRP A 119 -6.60 12.04 -18.26
CA TRP A 119 -5.52 12.91 -17.80
C TRP A 119 -6.10 13.96 -16.86
N ILE A 120 -5.60 14.00 -15.63
CA ILE A 120 -6.05 14.89 -14.57
C ILE A 120 -4.82 15.58 -14.00
N GLN A 121 -4.87 16.88 -13.76
CA GLN A 121 -3.86 17.54 -12.93
C GLN A 121 -4.21 17.25 -11.47
N PRO A 122 -3.49 16.33 -10.79
CA PRO A 122 -3.80 15.96 -9.42
C PRO A 122 -3.65 17.18 -8.51
N LYS A 123 -4.40 17.20 -7.41
CA LYS A 123 -4.05 18.12 -6.31
C LYS A 123 -2.59 17.89 -5.94
N SER A 124 -1.87 18.96 -5.65
CA SER A 124 -0.45 18.83 -5.36
C SER A 124 -0.19 17.78 -4.26
N GLY A 125 0.74 16.85 -4.53
CA GLY A 125 1.06 15.71 -3.68
C GLY A 125 0.09 14.51 -3.72
N SER A 126 -1.06 14.59 -4.42
CA SER A 126 -2.07 13.51 -4.39
C SER A 126 -1.77 12.34 -5.34
N ALA A 127 -1.11 12.58 -6.47
CA ALA A 127 -0.75 11.51 -7.40
C ALA A 127 0.56 10.81 -7.01
N PHE A 128 1.62 11.60 -6.86
CA PHE A 128 2.91 11.19 -6.34
C PHE A 128 3.37 12.27 -5.35
N PRO A 129 3.81 11.90 -4.13
CA PRO A 129 4.07 12.88 -3.06
C PRO A 129 5.28 13.81 -3.30
N ILE A 130 6.01 13.60 -4.39
CA ILE A 130 7.22 14.35 -4.75
C ILE A 130 7.03 14.99 -6.12
N ASP A 131 7.45 16.25 -6.26
CA ASP A 131 7.52 16.89 -7.58
C ASP A 131 8.70 16.30 -8.36
N VAL A 132 8.36 15.44 -9.31
CA VAL A 132 9.34 14.71 -10.12
C VAL A 132 10.15 15.66 -11.02
N SER A 133 9.55 16.73 -11.52
CA SER A 133 10.20 17.61 -12.51
C SER A 133 11.25 18.52 -11.87
N SER A 134 10.92 19.13 -10.73
CA SER A 134 11.77 20.10 -10.06
C SER A 134 12.75 19.45 -9.08
N ALA A 135 12.35 18.38 -8.39
CA ALA A 135 13.20 17.74 -7.39
C ALA A 135 14.11 16.63 -7.97
N MET A 136 13.78 16.09 -9.15
CA MET A 136 14.48 14.92 -9.70
C MET A 136 15.12 15.11 -11.09
N ASN A 137 15.23 16.35 -11.56
CA ASN A 137 15.99 16.62 -12.78
C ASN A 137 17.51 16.40 -12.56
N PRO A 138 18.30 16.25 -13.65
CA PRO A 138 19.76 16.08 -13.59
C PRO A 138 20.50 17.01 -12.61
N SER A 139 20.15 18.30 -12.60
CA SER A 139 20.83 19.29 -11.76
C SER A 139 20.45 19.15 -10.29
N ALA A 140 19.17 18.96 -9.99
CA ALA A 140 18.69 18.77 -8.61
C ALA A 140 19.27 17.50 -7.96
N VAL A 141 19.28 16.38 -8.69
CA VAL A 141 19.90 15.13 -8.21
C VAL A 141 21.39 15.32 -7.97
N ALA A 142 22.09 16.00 -8.89
CA ALA A 142 23.50 16.31 -8.72
C ALA A 142 23.77 17.22 -7.51
N GLU A 143 22.96 18.24 -7.27
CA GLU A 143 23.06 19.11 -6.09
C GLU A 143 22.81 18.35 -4.79
N LEU A 144 21.79 17.48 -4.77
CA LEU A 144 21.55 16.57 -3.65
C LEU A 144 22.79 15.73 -3.37
N ILE A 145 23.39 15.09 -4.38
CA ILE A 145 24.59 14.27 -4.20
C ILE A 145 25.78 15.10 -3.70
N ARG A 146 26.04 16.30 -4.27
CA ARG A 146 27.12 17.19 -3.81
C ARG A 146 26.95 17.57 -2.35
N SER A 147 25.70 17.79 -1.93
CA SER A 147 25.37 18.14 -0.53
C SER A 147 25.65 17.02 0.48
N LEU A 148 25.93 15.80 0.01
CA LEU A 148 26.33 14.64 0.83
C LEU A 148 27.85 14.52 0.98
N SER A 149 28.65 15.28 0.22
CA SER A 149 30.11 15.09 0.19
C SER A 149 30.84 15.50 1.49
N GLY A 150 30.25 16.37 2.32
CA GLY A 150 30.94 17.03 3.43
C GLY A 150 31.34 16.15 4.62
N ASN A 151 30.63 15.03 4.84
CA ASN A 151 30.89 14.09 5.96
C ASN A 151 30.77 12.63 5.52
N ALA A 152 31.09 12.34 4.27
CA ALA A 152 30.88 11.01 3.68
C ALA A 152 31.90 9.99 4.22
N THR A 153 31.40 8.87 4.74
CA THR A 153 32.20 7.68 5.04
C THR A 153 31.91 6.61 3.99
N SER A 154 32.88 5.74 3.70
CA SER A 154 32.62 4.57 2.85
C SER A 154 32.98 3.28 3.54
N GLU A 155 32.15 2.27 3.32
CA GLU A 155 32.48 0.87 3.60
C GLU A 155 32.38 0.09 2.28
N THR A 156 33.34 -0.79 2.01
CA THR A 156 33.19 -1.71 0.90
C THR A 156 32.13 -2.73 1.28
N VAL A 157 30.96 -2.64 0.66
CA VAL A 157 29.85 -3.57 0.90
C VAL A 157 29.77 -4.57 -0.26
N GLU A 158 29.18 -5.74 0.02
CA GLU A 158 28.99 -6.81 -0.97
C GLU A 158 27.92 -6.45 -2.01
N THR A 159 27.70 -7.38 -2.93
CA THR A 159 27.01 -7.21 -4.21
C THR A 159 25.61 -6.58 -4.18
N LEU A 160 25.33 -5.71 -5.15
CA LEU A 160 24.03 -5.26 -5.63
C LEU A 160 23.73 -5.95 -6.98
N ASN A 161 22.71 -6.82 -7.07
CA ASN A 161 22.41 -7.58 -8.30
C ASN A 161 23.58 -8.47 -8.76
N GLY A 162 24.31 -9.06 -7.82
CA GLY A 162 25.50 -9.86 -8.11
C GLY A 162 26.72 -9.04 -8.56
N LYS A 163 26.66 -7.70 -8.54
CA LYS A 163 27.78 -6.80 -8.83
C LYS A 163 28.28 -6.13 -7.56
N ASN A 164 29.57 -6.16 -7.29
CA ASN A 164 30.13 -5.48 -6.12
C ASN A 164 29.81 -3.98 -6.14
N VAL A 165 29.47 -3.43 -4.98
CA VAL A 165 29.21 -1.99 -4.80
C VAL A 165 30.06 -1.42 -3.68
N ILE A 166 30.16 -0.10 -3.64
CA ILE A 166 30.78 0.65 -2.56
C ILE A 166 29.66 1.44 -1.90
N ASP A 167 29.50 1.26 -0.61
CA ASP A 167 28.53 2.02 0.17
C ASP A 167 29.18 3.31 0.64
N VAL A 168 28.52 4.43 0.37
CA VAL A 168 28.90 5.76 0.80
C VAL A 168 27.77 6.37 1.61
N GLU A 169 28.09 6.65 2.86
CA GLU A 169 27.18 7.06 3.91
C GLU A 169 27.42 8.53 4.27
N SER A 170 26.38 9.36 4.29
CA SER A 170 26.47 10.78 4.70
C SER A 170 25.25 11.19 5.53
N GLY A 171 25.41 11.20 6.85
CA GLY A 171 24.33 11.54 7.77
C GLY A 171 23.27 10.43 7.79
N SER A 172 22.06 10.73 7.33
CA SER A 172 20.96 9.75 7.17
C SER A 172 20.73 9.32 5.73
N TRP A 173 21.63 9.72 4.82
CA TRP A 173 21.59 9.35 3.40
C TRP A 173 22.65 8.29 3.10
N THR A 174 22.30 7.39 2.20
CA THR A 174 23.14 6.31 1.71
C THR A 174 23.19 6.37 0.20
N ALA A 175 24.36 6.16 -0.39
CA ALA A 175 24.60 6.12 -1.83
C ALA A 175 25.46 4.89 -2.16
N LEU A 176 25.02 4.09 -3.12
CA LEU A 176 25.72 2.90 -3.57
C LEU A 176 26.36 3.17 -4.93
N PHE A 177 27.63 2.82 -5.06
CA PHE A 177 28.44 3.01 -6.26
C PHE A 177 28.91 1.68 -6.82
N SER A 178 29.10 1.54 -8.12
CA SER A 178 29.74 0.34 -8.68
C SER A 178 31.19 0.20 -8.16
N ALA A 179 31.59 -1.04 -7.86
CA ALA A 179 32.95 -1.35 -7.43
C ALA A 179 33.86 -1.81 -8.58
N ASP A 180 33.38 -1.81 -9.83
CA ASP A 180 34.13 -2.24 -11.03
C ASP A 180 35.12 -1.17 -11.58
N GLY A 181 35.35 -0.12 -10.81
CA GLY A 181 36.27 0.98 -11.12
C GLY A 181 35.63 2.17 -11.85
N SER A 182 34.40 2.03 -12.37
CA SER A 182 33.63 3.16 -12.91
C SER A 182 33.10 4.08 -11.80
N HIS A 183 32.78 3.51 -10.64
CA HIS A 183 32.14 4.21 -9.52
C HIS A 183 30.92 5.03 -9.97
N ASP A 184 30.10 4.43 -10.83
CA ASP A 184 28.81 4.96 -11.22
C ASP A 184 27.85 4.84 -10.04
N LEU A 185 27.07 5.89 -9.76
CA LEU A 185 25.99 5.82 -8.77
C LEU A 185 24.90 4.87 -9.27
N VAL A 186 24.62 3.81 -8.52
CA VAL A 186 23.60 2.81 -8.86
C VAL A 186 22.33 2.95 -8.03
N TRP A 187 22.42 3.57 -6.86
CA TRP A 187 21.29 3.81 -5.98
C TRP A 187 21.62 4.89 -4.93
N MET A 188 20.62 5.63 -4.47
CA MET A 188 20.72 6.45 -3.27
C MET A 188 19.37 6.53 -2.54
N GLY A 189 19.40 6.77 -1.24
CA GLY A 189 18.17 6.96 -0.46
C GLY A 189 18.40 7.62 0.89
N GLY A 190 17.34 8.20 1.42
CA GLY A 190 17.35 8.92 2.69
C GLY A 190 15.98 9.47 3.08
N PRO A 191 15.84 10.00 4.32
CA PRO A 191 14.59 10.59 4.78
C PRO A 191 14.32 11.95 4.13
N ILE A 192 13.05 12.22 3.84
CA ILE A 192 12.55 13.54 3.45
C ILE A 192 12.15 14.28 4.74
N ARG A 193 12.79 15.41 5.01
CA ARG A 193 12.45 16.27 6.16
C ARG A 193 12.04 17.66 5.70
N GLU A 194 11.08 18.28 6.39
CA GLU A 194 10.63 19.64 6.09
C GLU A 194 11.75 20.68 6.21
N ASP A 195 12.75 20.45 7.07
CA ASP A 195 13.94 21.31 7.21
C ASP A 195 15.04 20.99 6.19
N SER A 196 14.91 19.89 5.44
CA SER A 196 15.80 19.57 4.34
C SER A 196 15.34 20.32 3.10
N ALA A 197 16.01 21.43 2.78
CA ALA A 197 15.78 22.22 1.57
C ALA A 197 16.05 21.45 0.23
N ARG A 198 16.10 20.12 0.25
CA ARG A 198 16.73 19.27 -0.77
C ARG A 198 15.73 18.52 -1.65
N ILE A 199 14.65 18.00 -1.06
CA ILE A 199 13.51 17.42 -1.76
C ILE A 199 12.26 17.90 -1.01
N GLN A 200 11.48 18.78 -1.63
CA GLN A 200 10.23 19.23 -1.05
C GLN A 200 9.11 18.29 -1.48
N THR A 201 8.26 17.88 -0.55
CA THR A 201 7.00 17.22 -0.90
C THR A 201 6.09 18.26 -1.54
N ALA A 202 5.41 17.91 -2.63
CA ALA A 202 4.75 18.89 -3.48
C ALA A 202 3.65 19.71 -2.74
N SER A 203 3.09 19.18 -1.67
CA SER A 203 2.40 19.86 -0.57
C SER A 203 1.66 18.77 0.18
N PHE A 204 2.23 18.28 1.27
CA PHE A 204 1.51 17.41 2.19
C PHE A 204 0.82 18.33 3.22
N ASP A 205 -0.51 18.29 3.32
CA ASP A 205 -1.25 18.90 4.43
C ASP A 205 -1.32 17.86 5.56
N PRO A 206 -0.52 17.98 6.64
CA PRO A 206 -0.59 17.08 7.77
C PRO A 206 -1.83 17.43 8.60
N MET A 207 -3.03 17.10 8.13
CA MET A 207 -4.21 17.23 8.97
C MET A 207 -4.14 16.23 10.13
N ARG A 208 -3.78 16.77 11.30
CA ARG A 208 -3.90 16.26 12.68
C ARG A 208 -3.04 15.05 13.07
N ALA A 209 -1.81 15.35 13.45
CA ALA A 209 -1.25 14.93 14.74
C ALA A 209 -0.11 15.88 15.16
N THR A 210 -0.42 16.89 15.97
CA THR A 210 0.61 17.58 16.77
C THR A 210 1.10 16.62 17.84
N VAL A 211 2.24 15.96 17.61
CA VAL A 211 2.93 15.09 18.57
C VAL A 211 4.42 15.46 18.56
N PRO A 212 5.11 15.51 19.70
CA PRO A 212 6.47 16.02 19.78
C PRO A 212 7.43 15.18 18.94
N ALA A 213 8.37 15.87 18.30
CA ALA A 213 9.42 15.28 17.48
C ALA A 213 10.18 14.18 18.25
N ALA A 214 10.08 12.94 17.78
CA ALA A 214 11.09 11.94 18.07
C ALA A 214 11.70 11.36 16.78
N ARG A 215 12.99 11.14 16.89
CA ARG A 215 13.91 10.68 15.86
C ARG A 215 13.93 9.15 15.86
N PRO A 216 13.90 8.51 14.69
CA PRO A 216 14.66 7.26 14.56
C PRO A 216 15.25 7.00 13.16
N ALA A 217 16.27 6.11 13.13
CA ALA A 217 17.06 5.76 11.97
C ALA A 217 17.31 4.24 11.80
N LEU A 218 17.84 3.90 10.63
CA LEU A 218 18.54 2.68 10.19
C LEU A 218 19.88 2.53 10.96
N THR A 219 20.53 1.35 11.05
CA THR A 219 21.89 1.29 11.67
C THR A 219 22.68 -0.02 11.55
N ARG A 220 23.93 -0.03 11.06
CA ARG A 220 25.01 1.00 11.03
C ARG A 220 25.07 1.68 9.65
N ILE A 221 25.14 3.01 9.43
CA ILE A 221 25.30 4.26 10.25
C ILE A 221 24.41 4.42 11.48
N LEU A 222 25.00 4.64 12.67
CA LEU A 222 24.34 5.09 13.92
C LEU A 222 23.51 6.38 13.78
N PRO A 223 22.20 6.40 14.10
CA PRO A 223 21.66 7.57 14.75
C PRO A 223 22.40 7.71 16.08
N ALA A 224 22.69 8.94 16.50
CA ALA A 224 22.69 9.20 17.93
C ALA A 224 21.30 8.78 18.44
N GLN A 225 21.27 7.71 19.23
CA GLN A 225 20.07 7.20 19.88
C GLN A 225 19.33 8.36 20.57
N THR A 226 18.02 8.38 20.41
CA THR A 226 17.11 8.84 21.46
C THR A 226 16.04 7.77 21.57
N ASP A 227 15.85 7.23 22.77
CA ASP A 227 15.00 6.09 23.11
C ASP A 227 13.49 6.37 22.99
N ASP A 228 13.07 7.28 22.12
CA ASP A 228 11.71 7.82 22.08
C ASP A 228 10.96 7.36 20.81
N ALA A 229 9.83 6.70 21.05
CA ALA A 229 8.94 6.08 20.09
C ALA A 229 8.10 7.10 19.27
N ALA A 230 8.69 7.84 18.33
CA ALA A 230 7.90 8.60 17.35
C ALA A 230 8.00 8.07 15.91
N ALA A 231 6.99 8.44 15.12
CA ALA A 231 6.79 8.08 13.73
C ALA A 231 8.02 8.40 12.87
N ALA A 232 8.45 7.41 12.07
CA ALA A 232 9.57 7.60 11.14
C ALA A 232 9.18 8.65 10.07
N PRO A 233 10.09 9.59 9.70
CA PRO A 233 9.83 10.51 8.61
C PRO A 233 9.65 9.77 7.28
N PRO A 234 8.96 10.36 6.29
CA PRO A 234 8.91 9.79 4.95
C PRO A 234 10.32 9.54 4.42
N TYR A 235 10.48 8.51 3.60
CA TYR A 235 11.76 8.14 3.00
C TYR A 235 11.64 8.07 1.49
N ILE A 236 12.78 8.25 0.82
CA ILE A 236 12.88 8.12 -0.61
C ILE A 236 14.09 7.29 -1.01
N SER A 237 13.89 6.45 -2.02
CA SER A 237 14.86 5.60 -2.68
C SER A 237 14.89 5.94 -4.17
N ILE A 238 16.06 6.16 -4.75
CA ILE A 238 16.24 6.58 -6.14
C ILE A 238 17.37 5.76 -6.78
N ALA A 239 17.14 5.20 -7.96
CA ALA A 239 18.19 4.61 -8.79
C ALA A 239 18.30 5.39 -10.11
N PRO A 240 19.22 6.38 -10.21
CA PRO A 240 19.34 7.23 -11.38
C PRO A 240 20.24 6.61 -12.45
N THR A 241 19.86 6.79 -13.72
CA THR A 241 20.66 6.41 -14.89
C THR A 241 20.54 7.48 -15.98
N PRO A 242 21.65 7.89 -16.65
CA PRO A 242 21.57 8.82 -17.77
C PRO A 242 20.68 8.31 -18.91
N ALA A 243 19.87 9.20 -19.50
CA ALA A 243 18.92 8.88 -20.57
C ALA A 243 18.85 9.97 -21.66
N GLY A 244 18.19 9.66 -22.77
CA GLY A 244 17.87 10.62 -23.83
C GLY A 244 16.61 11.42 -23.54
N ALA A 245 16.54 12.67 -24.00
CA ALA A 245 15.45 13.60 -23.67
C ALA A 245 14.29 13.65 -24.70
N ALA A 246 14.49 13.14 -25.92
CA ALA A 246 13.58 13.39 -27.05
C ALA A 246 12.17 12.77 -26.87
N ASP A 247 12.11 11.51 -26.42
CA ASP A 247 10.86 10.78 -26.26
C ASP A 247 10.02 11.33 -25.09
N THR A 248 10.69 11.73 -24.00
CA THR A 248 10.06 12.39 -22.85
C THR A 248 9.41 13.71 -23.26
N ARG A 249 10.14 14.59 -23.95
CA ARG A 249 9.58 15.87 -24.44
C ARG A 249 8.37 15.66 -25.34
N THR A 250 8.45 14.69 -26.26
CA THR A 250 7.34 14.37 -27.16
C THR A 250 6.11 13.88 -26.41
N SER A 251 6.31 13.10 -25.34
CA SER A 251 5.22 12.58 -24.51
C SER A 251 4.58 13.66 -23.65
N VAL A 252 5.39 14.54 -23.04
CA VAL A 252 4.90 15.67 -22.25
C VAL A 252 4.16 16.66 -23.13
N ALA A 253 4.71 17.07 -24.28
CA ALA A 253 4.09 18.06 -25.17
C ALA A 253 2.71 17.63 -25.72
N LYS A 254 2.42 16.31 -25.76
CA LYS A 254 1.09 15.80 -26.15
C LYS A 254 0.01 16.02 -25.10
N VAL A 255 0.40 16.20 -23.83
CA VAL A 255 -0.51 16.24 -22.68
C VAL A 255 -0.46 17.59 -21.96
N LEU A 256 0.74 18.15 -21.80
CA LEU A 256 1.03 19.45 -21.19
C LEU A 256 1.73 20.34 -22.23
N PRO A 257 0.98 20.96 -23.16
CA PRO A 257 1.57 21.83 -24.16
C PRO A 257 2.03 23.17 -23.57
N GLU A 258 3.09 23.73 -24.14
CA GLU A 258 3.63 25.02 -23.76
C GLU A 258 2.57 26.13 -23.93
N ALA A 259 2.53 27.08 -22.98
CA ALA A 259 1.43 27.99 -22.57
C ALA A 259 0.71 28.86 -23.64
N ALA A 260 0.84 28.60 -24.93
CA ALA A 260 0.20 29.36 -26.01
C ALA A 260 -1.26 28.96 -26.30
N ALA A 261 -1.82 27.92 -25.66
CA ALA A 261 -3.18 27.44 -25.91
C ALA A 261 -4.04 27.43 -24.63
N PRO A 262 -4.99 28.38 -24.46
CA PRO A 262 -5.85 28.48 -23.27
C PRO A 262 -6.78 27.29 -23.00
N GLN A 263 -6.84 26.29 -23.89
CA GLN A 263 -7.75 25.14 -23.81
C GLN A 263 -7.05 23.78 -23.70
N ALA A 264 -5.74 23.72 -23.52
CA ALA A 264 -4.99 22.48 -23.78
C ALA A 264 -4.42 21.78 -22.54
N LEU A 265 -4.58 22.34 -21.34
CA LEU A 265 -4.17 21.65 -20.11
C LEU A 265 -5.26 20.69 -19.63
N PRO A 266 -4.89 19.52 -19.06
CA PRO A 266 -5.85 18.63 -18.42
C PRO A 266 -6.59 19.33 -17.27
N PRO A 267 -7.85 18.97 -16.98
CA PRO A 267 -8.58 19.59 -15.88
C PRO A 267 -7.89 19.34 -14.54
N GLU A 268 -7.89 20.36 -13.68
CA GLU A 268 -7.48 20.19 -12.28
C GLU A 268 -8.41 19.22 -11.55
N GLN A 269 -7.83 18.43 -10.66
CA GLN A 269 -8.54 17.60 -9.71
C GLN A 269 -9.26 18.53 -8.72
N SER A 270 -10.47 18.90 -9.10
CA SER A 270 -11.35 19.73 -8.30
C SER A 270 -11.55 19.16 -6.89
N SER A 271 -11.29 20.00 -5.88
CA SER A 271 -11.78 19.78 -4.51
C SER A 271 -13.26 20.03 -4.38
N ASP A 272 -13.85 20.78 -5.31
CA ASP A 272 -15.30 20.97 -5.29
C ASP A 272 -15.88 19.58 -5.31
N ALA A 273 -16.62 19.29 -4.23
CA ALA A 273 -17.42 18.09 -4.10
C ALA A 273 -18.05 17.92 -5.46
N VAL A 274 -17.58 16.87 -6.16
CA VAL A 274 -18.06 16.57 -7.50
C VAL A 274 -19.56 16.71 -7.42
N ALA A 275 -20.15 17.30 -8.47
CA ALA A 275 -21.58 17.29 -8.65
C ALA A 275 -22.02 15.81 -8.70
N VAL A 276 -22.23 15.25 -7.51
CA VAL A 276 -22.71 13.92 -7.18
C VAL A 276 -24.09 14.20 -6.61
N ALA A 277 -25.05 13.41 -7.07
CA ALA A 277 -26.36 13.43 -6.45
C ALA A 277 -26.27 12.81 -5.06
N ASP A 278 -26.91 13.42 -4.09
CA ASP A 278 -27.01 12.90 -2.73
C ASP A 278 -28.49 12.84 -2.37
N PHE A 279 -29.05 11.64 -2.43
CA PHE A 279 -30.48 11.43 -2.32
C PHE A 279 -30.88 11.13 -0.89
N GLN A 280 -31.73 11.98 -0.33
CA GLN A 280 -32.38 11.79 0.95
C GLN A 280 -33.84 11.44 0.75
N GLY A 281 -34.29 10.35 1.35
CA GLY A 281 -35.69 9.92 1.30
C GLY A 281 -36.45 10.34 2.54
N GLN A 282 -37.64 10.93 2.35
CA GLN A 282 -38.59 11.20 3.42
C GLN A 282 -39.89 10.41 3.18
N ILE A 283 -40.24 9.59 4.17
CA ILE A 283 -41.48 8.80 4.21
C ILE A 283 -42.58 9.68 4.82
N ASN A 284 -43.75 9.77 4.18
CA ASN A 284 -44.87 10.60 4.66
C ASN A 284 -45.82 9.89 5.65
N ALA A 285 -45.44 8.71 6.15
CA ALA A 285 -46.26 7.86 7.00
C ALA A 285 -45.42 7.28 8.14
N SER A 286 -46.04 7.17 9.31
CA SER A 286 -45.42 6.58 10.52
C SER A 286 -46.28 5.49 11.16
N GLU A 287 -47.60 5.47 10.92
CA GLU A 287 -48.54 4.48 11.47
C GLU A 287 -49.57 4.04 10.42
N CYS A 288 -50.08 2.82 10.58
CA CYS A 288 -51.15 2.25 9.76
C CYS A 288 -52.40 2.01 10.63
N ALA A 289 -53.45 2.81 10.40
CA ALA A 289 -54.69 2.80 11.21
C ALA A 289 -55.99 2.60 10.40
N SER A 290 -55.92 2.69 9.07
CA SER A 290 -57.03 2.41 8.15
C SER A 290 -56.99 0.96 7.66
N ALA A 291 -58.05 0.47 7.00
CA ALA A 291 -58.04 -0.89 6.42
C ALA A 291 -57.03 -1.04 5.26
N THR A 292 -56.77 0.06 4.55
CA THR A 292 -55.73 0.17 3.53
C THR A 292 -54.82 1.32 3.89
N CYS A 293 -53.53 1.06 3.99
CA CYS A 293 -52.53 2.04 4.37
C CYS A 293 -51.80 2.51 3.13
N SER A 294 -51.76 3.82 2.91
CA SER A 294 -51.11 4.44 1.75
C SER A 294 -50.00 5.37 2.19
N TRP A 295 -48.94 5.40 1.42
CA TRP A 295 -47.74 6.17 1.73
C TRP A 295 -46.96 6.49 0.44
N THR A 296 -46.07 7.48 0.53
CA THR A 296 -45.19 7.93 -0.55
C THR A 296 -43.82 8.21 0.02
N ILE A 297 -42.81 8.17 -0.84
CA ILE A 297 -41.45 8.59 -0.51
C ILE A 297 -41.14 9.82 -1.35
N THR A 298 -40.79 10.93 -0.71
CA THR A 298 -40.24 12.10 -1.39
C THR A 298 -38.73 12.03 -1.31
N VAL A 299 -38.09 11.97 -2.47
CA VAL A 299 -36.63 11.98 -2.60
C VAL A 299 -36.18 13.39 -2.89
N THR A 300 -35.27 13.89 -2.07
CA THR A 300 -34.60 15.17 -2.26
C THR A 300 -33.17 14.91 -2.69
N ASN A 301 -32.74 15.49 -3.80
CA ASN A 301 -31.34 15.50 -4.18
C ASN A 301 -30.64 16.68 -3.47
N SER A 302 -30.10 16.43 -2.28
CA SER A 302 -29.28 17.37 -1.52
C SER A 302 -27.86 17.55 -2.08
N GLY A 303 -27.50 16.75 -3.09
CA GLY A 303 -26.21 16.79 -3.75
C GLY A 303 -26.04 17.99 -4.67
N ARG A 304 -24.81 18.19 -5.16
CA ARG A 304 -24.45 19.29 -6.06
C ARG A 304 -24.64 18.95 -7.54
N GLY A 305 -24.94 17.69 -7.87
CA GLY A 305 -25.18 17.23 -9.24
C GLY A 305 -26.55 16.65 -9.43
N ALA A 306 -27.08 16.76 -10.66
CA ALA A 306 -28.24 15.98 -11.06
C ALA A 306 -27.89 14.49 -11.06
N GLY A 307 -28.85 13.65 -10.70
CA GLY A 307 -28.67 12.20 -10.78
C GLY A 307 -30.00 11.50 -10.97
N ALA A 308 -29.96 10.35 -11.63
CA ALA A 308 -31.12 9.49 -11.69
C ALA A 308 -31.34 8.79 -10.36
N ALA A 309 -32.59 8.68 -9.92
CA ALA A 309 -32.96 8.10 -8.65
C ALA A 309 -33.98 6.98 -8.84
N THR A 310 -33.65 5.80 -8.34
CA THR A 310 -34.60 4.68 -8.19
C THR A 310 -34.81 4.43 -6.70
N VAL A 311 -36.06 4.53 -6.26
CA VAL A 311 -36.48 4.24 -4.89
C VAL A 311 -36.83 2.77 -4.77
N HIS A 312 -36.27 2.09 -3.79
CA HIS A 312 -36.68 0.76 -3.38
C HIS A 312 -37.42 0.88 -2.05
N ALA A 313 -38.66 0.40 -2.01
CA ALA A 313 -39.59 0.61 -0.92
C ALA A 313 -40.18 -0.71 -0.43
N THR A 314 -40.30 -0.88 0.89
CA THR A 314 -40.90 -2.07 1.50
C THR A 314 -41.60 -1.71 2.82
N VAL A 315 -42.57 -2.52 3.24
CA VAL A 315 -43.25 -2.37 4.53
C VAL A 315 -43.37 -3.72 5.22
N THR A 316 -42.86 -3.81 6.45
CA THR A 316 -42.88 -5.05 7.24
C THR A 316 -43.75 -4.90 8.49
N PRO A 317 -44.78 -5.76 8.69
CA PRO A 317 -45.42 -6.60 7.68
C PRO A 317 -46.32 -5.78 6.73
N GLY A 318 -46.51 -6.22 5.48
CA GLY A 318 -47.60 -5.72 4.65
C GLY A 318 -47.32 -5.52 3.16
N MET A 319 -46.09 -5.16 2.78
CA MET A 319 -45.75 -4.87 1.38
C MET A 319 -44.40 -5.50 1.03
N ALA A 320 -44.39 -6.35 0.00
CA ALA A 320 -43.14 -6.80 -0.60
C ALA A 320 -42.39 -5.63 -1.26
N MET A 321 -41.11 -5.83 -1.54
CA MET A 321 -40.27 -4.82 -2.15
C MET A 321 -40.80 -4.38 -3.51
N ALA A 322 -40.82 -3.08 -3.74
CA ALA A 322 -41.11 -2.48 -5.03
C ALA A 322 -40.09 -1.39 -5.37
N SER A 323 -39.70 -1.31 -6.65
CA SER A 323 -38.77 -0.31 -7.15
C SER A 323 -39.51 0.72 -8.02
N PHE A 324 -39.18 2.00 -7.85
CA PHE A 324 -39.79 3.12 -8.54
C PHE A 324 -38.70 4.02 -9.11
N ASP A 325 -38.62 4.10 -10.45
CA ASP A 325 -37.76 5.05 -11.14
C ASP A 325 -38.38 6.45 -11.07
N LEU A 326 -37.63 7.41 -10.51
CA LEU A 326 -38.02 8.81 -10.41
C LEU A 326 -37.35 9.66 -11.50
N GLY A 327 -36.59 9.04 -12.40
CA GLY A 327 -35.79 9.72 -13.40
C GLY A 327 -34.67 10.56 -12.78
N THR A 328 -34.19 11.54 -13.54
CA THR A 328 -33.13 12.46 -13.10
C THR A 328 -33.69 13.57 -12.23
N ILE A 329 -33.29 13.61 -10.96
CA ILE A 329 -33.60 14.68 -10.03
C ILE A 329 -32.45 15.71 -10.07
N PRO A 330 -32.70 16.98 -10.43
CA PRO A 330 -31.67 18.01 -10.44
C PRO A 330 -31.15 18.29 -9.03
N ALA A 331 -29.97 18.93 -8.91
CA ALA A 331 -29.45 19.38 -7.61
C ALA A 331 -30.45 20.31 -6.89
N GLY A 332 -30.72 20.05 -5.61
CA GLY A 332 -31.76 20.73 -4.83
C GLY A 332 -33.19 20.36 -5.22
N GLY A 333 -33.39 19.52 -6.23
CA GLY A 333 -34.70 19.08 -6.70
C GLY A 333 -35.30 17.98 -5.83
N THR A 334 -36.61 17.78 -5.99
CA THR A 334 -37.34 16.69 -5.35
C THR A 334 -38.17 15.92 -6.36
N ALA A 335 -38.38 14.63 -6.10
CA ALA A 335 -39.34 13.80 -6.81
C ALA A 335 -40.02 12.85 -5.82
N THR A 336 -41.30 12.55 -6.06
CA THR A 336 -42.09 11.70 -5.14
C THR A 336 -42.54 10.44 -5.88
N THR A 337 -42.45 9.30 -5.21
CA THR A 337 -42.99 8.04 -5.75
C THR A 337 -44.50 8.15 -5.97
N PRO A 338 -45.09 7.36 -6.88
CA PRO A 338 -46.53 7.12 -6.86
C PRO A 338 -47.00 6.67 -5.48
N ALA A 339 -48.27 6.93 -5.16
CA ALA A 339 -48.87 6.45 -3.92
C ALA A 339 -48.82 4.92 -3.87
N MET A 340 -48.10 4.40 -2.89
CA MET A 340 -48.04 2.97 -2.59
C MET A 340 -49.14 2.64 -1.60
N SER A 341 -49.65 1.41 -1.64
CA SER A 341 -50.68 0.97 -0.71
C SER A 341 -50.58 -0.51 -0.38
N PHE A 342 -50.91 -0.88 0.85
CA PHE A 342 -51.02 -2.26 1.30
C PHE A 342 -52.21 -2.42 2.26
N ALA A 343 -52.69 -3.66 2.40
CA ALA A 343 -53.75 -3.98 3.35
C ALA A 343 -53.20 -3.93 4.78
N ASN A 344 -53.96 -3.35 5.70
CA ASN A 344 -53.56 -3.31 7.10
C ASN A 344 -53.46 -4.74 7.64
N PRO A 345 -52.28 -5.17 8.14
CA PRO A 345 -52.05 -6.53 8.63
C PRO A 345 -52.76 -6.82 9.96
N ALA A 346 -53.44 -5.83 10.55
CA ALA A 346 -54.27 -6.03 11.73
C ALA A 346 -55.33 -7.13 11.52
N PRO A 347 -55.65 -7.91 12.56
CA PRO A 347 -56.90 -8.66 12.60
C PRO A 347 -58.07 -7.72 12.32
N ALA A 348 -59.06 -8.19 11.56
CA ALA A 348 -60.26 -7.43 11.23
C ALA A 348 -60.89 -6.87 12.53
N PRO A 349 -61.01 -5.54 12.66
CA PRO A 349 -61.52 -4.95 13.89
C PRO A 349 -63.00 -5.31 14.06
N SER A 350 -63.41 -5.54 15.32
CA SER A 350 -64.83 -5.58 15.67
C SER A 350 -65.51 -4.26 15.27
N PRO A 351 -66.82 -4.27 14.93
CA PRO A 351 -67.55 -3.05 14.59
C PRO A 351 -67.37 -1.95 15.65
N GLY A 352 -66.86 -0.79 15.23
CA GLY A 352 -66.60 0.36 16.11
C GLY A 352 -65.18 0.45 16.69
N GLN A 353 -64.26 -0.46 16.35
CA GLN A 353 -62.84 -0.38 16.74
C GLN A 353 -61.93 -0.02 15.56
N THR A 354 -60.88 0.73 15.84
CA THR A 354 -59.71 0.90 14.95
C THR A 354 -58.55 0.11 15.52
N THR A 355 -58.08 -0.91 14.82
CA THR A 355 -56.84 -1.62 15.14
C THR A 355 -55.67 -0.87 14.53
N ARG A 356 -54.78 -0.34 15.39
CA ARG A 356 -53.48 0.20 14.98
C ARG A 356 -52.45 -0.92 15.04
N VAL A 357 -51.63 -1.03 14.01
CA VAL A 357 -50.48 -1.95 13.99
C VAL A 357 -49.24 -1.14 13.69
N SER A 358 -48.20 -1.36 14.49
CA SER A 358 -46.87 -0.85 14.19
C SER A 358 -46.33 -1.58 12.97
N VAL A 359 -46.11 -0.83 11.89
CA VAL A 359 -45.48 -1.29 10.66
C VAL A 359 -44.15 -0.54 10.50
N SER A 360 -43.14 -1.22 9.97
CA SER A 360 -41.85 -0.60 9.65
C SER A 360 -41.83 -0.23 8.17
N TYR A 361 -41.86 1.06 7.87
CA TYR A 361 -41.67 1.58 6.52
C TYR A 361 -40.17 1.71 6.25
N GLN A 362 -39.70 1.15 5.14
CA GLN A 362 -38.29 1.20 4.76
C GLN A 362 -38.17 1.65 3.30
N ALA A 363 -37.19 2.50 3.06
CA ALA A 363 -36.87 3.03 1.74
C ALA A 363 -35.37 3.26 1.60
N TRP A 364 -34.83 3.10 0.39
CA TRP A 364 -33.53 3.65 0.02
C TRP A 364 -33.51 4.05 -1.44
N ILE A 365 -32.58 4.92 -1.79
CA ILE A 365 -32.41 5.41 -3.15
C ILE A 365 -31.10 4.90 -3.74
N THR A 366 -31.19 4.41 -4.97
CA THR A 366 -30.05 4.00 -5.81
C THR A 366 -29.97 4.88 -7.05
N GLY A 367 -28.77 5.02 -7.61
CA GLY A 367 -28.58 5.69 -8.91
C GLY A 367 -28.85 4.76 -10.10
N THR A 368 -28.94 5.31 -11.32
CA THR A 368 -28.87 4.51 -12.57
C THR A 368 -27.42 4.16 -12.88
N SER A 369 -26.87 3.16 -12.19
CA SER A 369 -25.62 2.53 -12.58
C SER A 369 -25.88 1.20 -13.27
N GLU A 370 -24.91 0.71 -14.04
CA GLU A 370 -24.93 -0.68 -14.55
C GLU A 370 -25.05 -1.72 -13.42
N TYR A 371 -24.71 -1.31 -12.20
CA TYR A 371 -24.78 -2.12 -10.99
C TYR A 371 -26.08 -1.94 -10.19
N ALA A 372 -27.09 -1.22 -10.71
CA ALA A 372 -28.29 -0.86 -9.96
C ALA A 372 -29.01 -2.07 -9.34
N ALA A 373 -29.10 -3.20 -10.07
CA ALA A 373 -29.70 -4.44 -9.56
C ALA A 373 -28.89 -5.03 -8.39
N GLN A 374 -27.57 -5.13 -8.54
CA GLN A 374 -26.69 -5.65 -7.48
C GLN A 374 -26.71 -4.75 -6.23
N VAL A 375 -26.73 -3.42 -6.41
CA VAL A 375 -26.85 -2.45 -5.33
C VAL A 375 -28.21 -2.57 -4.64
N ALA A 376 -29.29 -2.80 -5.40
CA ALA A 376 -30.62 -3.04 -4.82
C ALA A 376 -30.63 -4.31 -3.97
N ASP A 377 -30.12 -5.43 -4.48
CA ASP A 377 -30.06 -6.70 -3.75
C ASP A 377 -29.22 -6.59 -2.46
N LEU A 378 -28.02 -6.00 -2.56
CA LEU A 378 -27.15 -5.79 -1.39
C LEU A 378 -27.78 -4.80 -0.39
N GLY A 379 -28.39 -3.73 -0.90
CA GLY A 379 -29.09 -2.73 -0.09
C GLY A 379 -30.24 -3.35 0.72
N GLN A 380 -31.04 -4.21 0.09
CA GLN A 380 -32.11 -4.96 0.76
C GLN A 380 -31.56 -5.82 1.89
N VAL A 381 -30.50 -6.59 1.63
CA VAL A 381 -29.89 -7.46 2.63
C VAL A 381 -29.38 -6.64 3.82
N LEU A 382 -28.69 -5.54 3.55
CA LEU A 382 -28.14 -4.65 4.58
C LEU A 382 -29.23 -3.94 5.40
N GLN A 383 -30.32 -3.51 4.77
CA GLN A 383 -31.45 -2.94 5.51
C GLN A 383 -32.11 -3.96 6.44
N GLY A 384 -32.21 -5.22 6.02
CA GLY A 384 -32.64 -6.31 6.88
C GLY A 384 -31.78 -6.46 8.14
N ARG A 385 -30.54 -5.96 8.12
CA ARG A 385 -29.58 -5.93 9.23
C ARG A 385 -29.54 -4.60 9.99
N GLY A 386 -30.43 -3.66 9.65
CA GLY A 386 -30.43 -2.32 10.25
C GLY A 386 -29.36 -1.37 9.68
N ILE A 387 -28.68 -1.74 8.59
CA ILE A 387 -27.68 -0.89 7.93
C ILE A 387 -28.37 -0.04 6.87
N ASN A 388 -28.24 1.28 6.98
CA ASN A 388 -28.66 2.18 5.93
C ASN A 388 -27.60 2.18 4.79
N PRO A 389 -27.92 1.68 3.58
CA PRO A 389 -26.97 1.63 2.46
C PRO A 389 -26.53 3.02 1.97
N GLN A 390 -27.22 4.08 2.39
CA GLN A 390 -26.90 5.47 2.03
C GLN A 390 -26.10 6.22 3.11
N THR A 391 -25.65 5.54 4.17
CA THR A 391 -24.86 6.20 5.22
C THR A 391 -23.54 6.73 4.68
N SER A 392 -23.03 7.83 5.25
CA SER A 392 -21.78 8.48 4.81
C SER A 392 -20.56 7.52 4.80
N GLN A 393 -20.52 6.55 5.71
CA GLN A 393 -19.47 5.52 5.73
C GLN A 393 -19.46 4.63 4.48
N LEU A 394 -20.59 4.49 3.79
CA LEU A 394 -20.70 3.65 2.58
C LEU A 394 -20.63 4.48 1.28
N GLN A 395 -20.52 5.81 1.38
CA GLN A 395 -20.44 6.68 0.20
C GLN A 395 -19.11 6.51 -0.53
N VAL A 396 -19.19 6.07 -1.79
CA VAL A 396 -18.12 5.95 -2.78
C VAL A 396 -18.69 6.25 -4.17
N ASP A 397 -17.82 6.31 -5.18
CA ASP A 397 -18.23 6.37 -6.58
C ASP A 397 -19.24 5.24 -6.91
N PRO A 398 -20.30 5.50 -7.70
CA PRO A 398 -21.34 4.51 -8.00
C PRO A 398 -20.83 3.19 -8.59
N GLY A 399 -19.70 3.21 -9.31
CA GLY A 399 -19.07 1.98 -9.85
C GLY A 399 -18.44 1.09 -8.77
N TRP A 400 -18.15 1.65 -7.60
CA TRP A 400 -17.53 0.96 -6.45
C TRP A 400 -18.50 0.67 -5.31
N LEU A 401 -19.73 1.18 -5.39
CA LEU A 401 -20.76 0.93 -4.39
C LEU A 401 -21.03 -0.58 -4.17
N PRO A 402 -21.08 -1.45 -5.21
CA PRO A 402 -21.24 -2.89 -4.99
C PRO A 402 -20.12 -3.50 -4.14
N THR A 403 -18.89 -3.04 -4.29
CA THR A 403 -17.76 -3.51 -3.49
C THR A 403 -17.92 -3.11 -2.03
N VAL A 404 -18.29 -1.86 -1.75
CA VAL A 404 -18.44 -1.37 -0.37
C VAL A 404 -19.65 -1.98 0.33
N LEU A 405 -20.80 -2.08 -0.34
CA LEU A 405 -21.97 -2.78 0.21
C LEU A 405 -21.70 -4.28 0.36
N GLY A 406 -20.99 -4.88 -0.60
CA GLY A 406 -20.55 -6.27 -0.55
C GLY A 406 -19.64 -6.55 0.65
N ALA A 407 -18.70 -5.64 0.95
CA ALA A 407 -17.86 -5.70 2.13
C ALA A 407 -18.67 -5.63 3.43
N ALA A 408 -19.56 -4.65 3.57
CA ALA A 408 -20.41 -4.51 4.75
C ALA A 408 -21.29 -5.75 4.96
N LYS A 409 -21.84 -6.31 3.88
CA LYS A 409 -22.61 -7.55 3.93
C LYS A 409 -21.73 -8.72 4.37
N LEU A 410 -20.57 -8.88 3.74
CA LEU A 410 -19.64 -9.97 4.01
C LEU A 410 -19.26 -9.97 5.50
N MET A 411 -18.85 -8.83 6.05
CA MET A 411 -18.44 -8.69 7.46
C MET A 411 -19.58 -8.92 8.45
N THR A 412 -20.84 -8.72 8.06
CA THR A 412 -22.01 -8.93 8.94
C THR A 412 -22.73 -10.28 8.73
N ASP A 413 -22.30 -11.11 7.77
CA ASP A 413 -22.97 -12.38 7.44
C ASP A 413 -23.03 -13.35 8.63
N HIS A 414 -22.03 -13.32 9.52
CA HIS A 414 -21.95 -14.17 10.71
C HIS A 414 -22.91 -13.76 11.83
N ALA A 415 -23.28 -12.47 11.90
CA ALA A 415 -24.12 -11.89 12.95
C ALA A 415 -25.07 -10.82 12.37
N PRO A 416 -26.02 -11.22 11.49
CA PRO A 416 -26.81 -10.27 10.70
C PRO A 416 -27.75 -9.38 11.52
N ASN A 417 -28.06 -9.74 12.77
CA ASN A 417 -28.94 -8.96 13.65
C ASN A 417 -28.19 -8.34 14.83
N ASP A 418 -26.86 -8.37 14.83
CA ASP A 418 -26.04 -7.80 15.91
C ASP A 418 -25.68 -6.33 15.60
N PRO A 419 -26.17 -5.37 16.40
CA PRO A 419 -25.82 -3.96 16.23
C PRO A 419 -24.32 -3.68 16.39
N ALA A 420 -23.61 -4.46 17.22
CA ALA A 420 -22.17 -4.27 17.43
C ALA A 420 -21.37 -4.69 16.18
N ALA A 421 -21.64 -5.88 15.64
CA ALA A 421 -21.02 -6.34 14.39
C ALA A 421 -21.35 -5.40 13.21
N THR A 422 -22.56 -4.84 13.20
CA THR A 422 -22.98 -3.83 12.23
C THR A 422 -22.16 -2.54 12.33
N ALA A 423 -21.99 -2.00 13.54
CA ALA A 423 -21.19 -0.80 13.76
C ALA A 423 -19.72 -1.03 13.39
N GLU A 424 -19.16 -2.17 13.77
CA GLU A 424 -17.79 -2.58 13.46
C GLU A 424 -17.57 -2.71 11.95
N ALA A 425 -18.50 -3.31 11.21
CA ALA A 425 -18.42 -3.42 9.76
C ALA A 425 -18.46 -2.05 9.05
N LEU A 426 -19.29 -1.12 9.53
CA LEU A 426 -19.36 0.24 8.97
C LEU A 426 -18.09 1.04 9.25
N GLU A 427 -17.53 0.91 10.46
CA GLU A 427 -16.25 1.51 10.84
C GLU A 427 -15.10 0.91 10.01
N ALA A 428 -15.08 -0.41 9.83
CA ALA A 428 -14.09 -1.09 9.00
C ALA A 428 -14.11 -0.62 7.54
N VAL A 429 -15.28 -0.41 6.94
CA VAL A 429 -15.38 0.17 5.60
C VAL A 429 -14.85 1.61 5.59
N ASP A 430 -15.21 2.41 6.59
CA ASP A 430 -14.76 3.81 6.66
C ASP A 430 -13.24 3.91 6.80
N ASN A 431 -12.66 3.05 7.64
CA ASN A 431 -11.22 2.89 7.78
C ASN A 431 -10.58 2.38 6.50
N ALA A 432 -11.19 1.43 5.78
CA ALA A 432 -10.66 1.00 4.48
C ALA A 432 -10.60 2.16 3.46
N LYS A 433 -11.55 3.12 3.50
CA LYS A 433 -11.48 4.33 2.66
C LYS A 433 -10.41 5.28 3.14
N SER A 434 -10.39 5.62 4.43
CA SER A 434 -9.45 6.60 5.00
C SER A 434 -8.00 6.10 4.93
N GLU A 435 -7.80 4.80 5.10
CA GLU A 435 -6.53 4.11 4.91
C GLU A 435 -6.27 3.71 3.45
N GLN A 436 -7.10 4.13 2.49
CA GLN A 436 -6.86 3.91 1.07
C GLN A 436 -6.63 2.41 0.72
N LEU A 437 -7.40 1.52 1.31
CA LEU A 437 -7.40 0.05 1.14
C LEU A 437 -8.57 -0.46 0.29
N LEU A 438 -9.30 0.44 -0.39
CA LEU A 438 -10.41 0.03 -1.25
C LEU A 438 -10.03 -1.02 -2.31
N PRO A 439 -8.86 -0.94 -3.00
CA PRO A 439 -8.47 -1.98 -3.95
C PRO A 439 -8.26 -3.36 -3.30
N GLU A 440 -7.70 -3.43 -2.10
CA GLU A 440 -7.56 -4.67 -1.33
C GLU A 440 -8.94 -5.22 -0.94
N LEU A 441 -9.81 -4.34 -0.44
CA LEU A 441 -11.17 -4.69 -0.07
C LEU A 441 -11.94 -5.25 -1.28
N LYS A 442 -11.79 -4.62 -2.45
CA LYS A 442 -12.35 -5.10 -3.72
C LYS A 442 -11.88 -6.51 -4.05
N ALA A 443 -10.58 -6.76 -4.00
CA ALA A 443 -10.04 -8.09 -4.28
C ALA A 443 -10.58 -9.16 -3.32
N ILE A 444 -10.74 -8.81 -2.05
CA ILE A 444 -11.29 -9.72 -1.03
C ILE A 444 -12.78 -10.01 -1.31
N VAL A 445 -13.60 -8.97 -1.50
CA VAL A 445 -15.05 -9.09 -1.73
C VAL A 445 -15.34 -9.82 -3.03
N ASP A 446 -14.73 -9.40 -4.14
CA ASP A 446 -14.97 -9.96 -5.47
C ASP A 446 -14.54 -11.44 -5.55
N SER A 447 -13.58 -11.85 -4.73
CA SER A 447 -13.14 -13.24 -4.71
C SER A 447 -14.21 -14.20 -4.22
N GLY A 448 -15.09 -13.78 -3.31
CA GLY A 448 -16.01 -14.67 -2.58
C GLY A 448 -15.33 -15.79 -1.77
N ARG A 449 -14.02 -15.67 -1.50
CA ARG A 449 -13.16 -16.75 -0.99
C ARG A 449 -12.57 -16.50 0.40
N LEU A 450 -12.97 -15.42 1.08
CA LEU A 450 -12.71 -15.21 2.51
C LEU A 450 -13.68 -16.06 3.34
N LEU A 451 -13.15 -16.86 4.28
CA LEU A 451 -13.92 -17.85 5.04
C LEU A 451 -14.39 -17.40 6.42
N ASN A 452 -13.78 -16.36 6.99
CA ASN A 452 -14.09 -15.77 8.30
C ASN A 452 -14.15 -14.23 8.18
N PRO A 453 -15.17 -13.70 7.52
CA PRO A 453 -15.25 -12.28 7.21
C PRO A 453 -15.36 -11.35 8.43
N GLU A 454 -15.71 -11.87 9.60
CA GLU A 454 -15.67 -11.16 10.89
C GLU A 454 -14.26 -10.63 11.24
N ASP A 455 -13.21 -11.35 10.87
CA ASP A 455 -11.84 -10.94 11.20
C ASP A 455 -11.32 -9.86 10.24
N LEU A 456 -11.95 -9.70 9.07
CA LEU A 456 -11.71 -8.54 8.21
C LEU A 456 -12.19 -7.25 8.87
N ALA A 457 -13.37 -7.27 9.49
CA ALA A 457 -13.91 -6.13 10.23
C ALA A 457 -12.98 -5.74 11.39
N LYS A 458 -12.53 -6.70 12.19
CA LYS A 458 -11.58 -6.45 13.30
C LYS A 458 -10.27 -5.82 12.83
N LYS A 459 -9.66 -6.37 11.77
CA LYS A 459 -8.36 -5.90 11.27
C LYS A 459 -8.45 -4.51 10.64
N LEU A 460 -9.56 -4.18 9.98
CA LEU A 460 -9.82 -2.84 9.45
C LEU A 460 -10.31 -1.85 10.52
N GLY A 461 -10.98 -2.32 11.56
CA GLY A 461 -11.57 -1.52 12.64
C GLY A 461 -10.57 -0.98 13.66
N GLN A 462 -9.30 -1.39 13.62
CA GLN A 462 -8.29 -0.91 14.56
C GLN A 462 -7.73 0.46 14.14
N PRO A 463 -8.01 1.56 14.86
CA PRO A 463 -7.55 2.89 14.47
C PRO A 463 -6.03 3.04 14.61
N ARG A 464 -5.39 3.71 13.64
CA ARG A 464 -4.05 4.28 13.84
C ARG A 464 -4.13 5.45 14.83
N GLY A 465 -3.83 5.21 16.10
CA GLY A 465 -3.58 6.32 17.03
C GLY A 465 -3.72 6.06 18.52
N THR A 466 -4.40 5.00 18.96
CA THR A 466 -4.43 4.63 20.38
C THR A 466 -3.67 3.33 20.56
N ALA A 467 -2.33 3.43 20.52
CA ALA A 467 -1.49 2.33 20.93
C ALA A 467 -1.90 1.87 22.34
N PRO A 468 -2.29 0.60 22.55
CA PRO A 468 -2.01 -0.03 23.82
C PRO A 468 -0.51 0.12 24.04
N GLN A 469 -0.09 0.52 25.24
CA GLN A 469 1.33 0.74 25.59
C GLN A 469 2.20 -0.45 25.14
N GLY A 470 2.78 -0.38 23.94
CA GLY A 470 3.31 -1.58 23.28
C GLY A 470 3.62 -1.45 21.78
N GLY A 471 4.07 -0.30 21.29
CA GLY A 471 4.80 -0.20 20.01
C GLY A 471 3.96 -0.12 18.73
N SER A 472 4.32 0.81 17.85
CA SER A 472 3.70 1.10 16.55
C SER A 472 3.84 -0.01 15.48
N GLN A 473 4.19 -1.25 15.85
CA GLN A 473 4.46 -2.35 14.91
C GLN A 473 3.20 -3.15 14.55
N ASP A 474 2.24 -3.29 15.47
CA ASP A 474 1.06 -4.13 15.26
C ASP A 474 0.08 -3.57 14.20
N THR A 475 -0.04 -2.24 14.09
CA THR A 475 -0.94 -1.59 13.12
C THR A 475 -0.47 -1.68 11.67
N ILE A 476 0.84 -1.73 11.42
CA ILE A 476 1.38 -2.03 10.08
C ILE A 476 1.17 -3.51 9.76
N GLY A 477 1.26 -4.38 10.77
CA GLY A 477 0.99 -5.82 10.65
C GLY A 477 -0.38 -6.11 10.01
N PHE A 478 -1.46 -5.59 10.59
CA PHE A 478 -2.81 -5.83 10.05
C PHE A 478 -3.02 -5.33 8.62
N ARG A 479 -2.45 -4.16 8.28
CA ARG A 479 -2.50 -3.69 6.89
C ARG A 479 -1.78 -4.66 5.95
N ARG A 480 -0.57 -5.11 6.31
CA ARG A 480 0.21 -6.07 5.50
C ARG A 480 -0.50 -7.41 5.35
N GLU A 481 -1.25 -7.85 6.36
CA GLU A 481 -2.09 -9.04 6.26
C GLU A 481 -3.21 -8.86 5.24
N ILE A 482 -3.91 -7.72 5.25
CA ILE A 482 -4.97 -7.41 4.28
C ILE A 482 -4.39 -7.32 2.86
N GLU A 483 -3.27 -6.60 2.69
CA GLU A 483 -2.55 -6.50 1.40
C GLU A 483 -2.12 -7.90 0.90
N GLN A 484 -1.58 -8.75 1.78
CA GLN A 484 -1.16 -10.10 1.43
C GLN A 484 -2.35 -11.00 1.10
N ALA A 485 -3.45 -10.93 1.85
CA ALA A 485 -4.67 -11.69 1.56
C ALA A 485 -5.24 -11.31 0.19
N ALA A 486 -5.34 -10.00 -0.09
CA ALA A 486 -5.74 -9.50 -1.40
C ALA A 486 -4.79 -9.97 -2.50
N ALA A 487 -3.48 -9.94 -2.28
CA ALA A 487 -2.48 -10.41 -3.25
C ALA A 487 -2.61 -11.92 -3.53
N ILE A 488 -2.84 -12.75 -2.52
CA ILE A 488 -3.08 -14.20 -2.72
C ILE A 488 -4.36 -14.39 -3.56
N LEU A 489 -5.45 -13.71 -3.21
CA LEU A 489 -6.73 -13.86 -3.93
C LEU A 489 -6.66 -13.39 -5.39
N ARG A 490 -5.89 -12.34 -5.69
CA ARG A 490 -5.67 -11.89 -7.08
C ARG A 490 -4.88 -12.89 -7.91
N ASN A 491 -3.82 -13.45 -7.32
CA ASN A 491 -2.83 -14.25 -8.05
C ASN A 491 -3.17 -15.74 -8.10
N ASP A 492 -3.96 -16.25 -7.16
CA ASP A 492 -4.38 -17.65 -7.10
C ASP A 492 -5.91 -17.74 -7.07
N PRO A 493 -6.56 -18.17 -8.16
CA PRO A 493 -8.02 -18.29 -8.22
C PRO A 493 -8.58 -19.44 -7.38
N SER A 494 -7.76 -20.39 -6.93
CA SER A 494 -8.20 -21.53 -6.12
C SER A 494 -8.11 -21.30 -4.61
N ALA A 495 -7.29 -20.33 -4.19
CA ALA A 495 -7.04 -20.01 -2.78
C ALA A 495 -8.33 -19.69 -2.02
N ARG A 496 -8.46 -20.20 -0.79
CA ARG A 496 -9.56 -19.86 0.12
C ARG A 496 -8.98 -19.47 1.46
N ILE A 497 -9.17 -18.22 1.84
CA ILE A 497 -8.38 -17.58 2.89
C ILE A 497 -9.17 -17.48 4.18
N LYS A 498 -8.49 -17.72 5.31
CA LYS A 498 -8.88 -17.18 6.62
C LYS A 498 -7.87 -16.12 7.06
N LEU A 499 -8.37 -14.97 7.52
CA LEU A 499 -7.57 -13.92 8.18
C LEU A 499 -7.51 -14.20 9.68
N ASP A 500 -6.39 -13.98 10.37
CA ASP A 500 -6.25 -14.46 11.76
C ASP A 500 -6.60 -15.95 11.88
N GLY A 501 -6.18 -16.73 10.88
CA GLY A 501 -6.83 -17.95 10.49
C GLY A 501 -6.75 -19.03 11.57
N GLU A 502 -7.92 -19.46 12.04
CA GLU A 502 -8.07 -20.60 12.95
C GLU A 502 -8.58 -21.86 12.24
N GLU A 503 -7.95 -23.00 12.49
CA GLU A 503 -8.44 -24.31 12.05
C GLU A 503 -8.06 -25.40 13.07
N ASN A 504 -9.05 -26.07 13.67
CA ASN A 504 -8.84 -27.18 14.60
C ASN A 504 -7.90 -26.86 15.78
N GLY A 505 -7.96 -25.64 16.31
CA GLY A 505 -7.10 -25.15 17.40
C GLY A 505 -5.70 -24.68 16.97
N TYR A 506 -5.40 -24.73 15.68
CA TYR A 506 -4.20 -24.15 15.07
C TYR A 506 -4.49 -22.73 14.58
N HIS A 507 -3.46 -21.87 14.56
CA HIS A 507 -3.59 -20.45 14.28
C HIS A 507 -2.37 -19.88 13.55
N ALA A 508 -2.59 -19.01 12.57
CA ALA A 508 -1.57 -18.21 11.87
C ALA A 508 -2.22 -16.95 11.28
N ASP A 509 -1.44 -15.91 10.99
CA ASP A 509 -1.99 -14.63 10.48
C ASP A 509 -2.86 -14.80 9.23
N ILE A 510 -2.47 -15.69 8.31
CA ILE A 510 -3.28 -16.08 7.15
C ILE A 510 -3.22 -17.60 6.93
N LEU A 511 -4.37 -18.25 6.75
CA LEU A 511 -4.47 -19.63 6.27
C LEU A 511 -5.08 -19.66 4.86
N ASP A 512 -4.35 -20.18 3.88
CA ASP A 512 -4.91 -20.64 2.61
C ASP A 512 -5.30 -22.11 2.75
N THR A 513 -6.59 -22.32 2.99
CA THR A 513 -7.16 -23.62 3.35
C THR A 513 -7.24 -24.61 2.18
N THR A 514 -7.28 -24.10 0.94
CA THR A 514 -7.30 -24.92 -0.29
C THR A 514 -5.90 -25.44 -0.58
N ASN A 515 -4.92 -24.54 -0.66
CA ASN A 515 -3.54 -24.92 -1.01
C ASN A 515 -2.72 -25.38 0.20
N LYS A 516 -3.34 -25.42 1.39
CA LYS A 516 -2.71 -25.81 2.65
C LYS A 516 -1.44 -25.01 2.92
N ARG A 517 -1.55 -23.67 2.93
CA ARG A 517 -0.43 -22.76 3.28
C ARG A 517 -0.78 -21.94 4.50
N ALA A 518 0.14 -21.87 5.46
CA ALA A 518 0.01 -21.05 6.66
C ALA A 518 1.08 -19.96 6.63
N TYR A 519 0.65 -18.71 6.65
CA TYR A 519 1.53 -17.54 6.60
C TYR A 519 1.61 -16.91 7.98
N GLN A 520 2.84 -16.69 8.45
CA GLN A 520 3.10 -15.78 9.56
C GLN A 520 3.82 -14.55 9.01
N ILE A 521 3.18 -13.40 9.16
CA ILE A 521 3.56 -12.13 8.58
C ILE A 521 4.21 -11.28 9.66
N LYS A 522 5.41 -10.79 9.38
CA LYS A 522 6.11 -9.84 10.24
C LYS A 522 6.56 -8.63 9.47
N THR A 523 6.58 -7.50 10.14
CA THR A 523 7.09 -6.24 9.61
C THR A 523 8.38 -5.89 10.35
N VAL A 524 9.39 -5.46 9.60
CA VAL A 524 10.68 -5.07 10.16
C VAL A 524 10.88 -3.59 9.88
N SER A 525 10.73 -2.80 10.93
CA SER A 525 11.24 -1.43 11.03
C SER A 525 12.52 -1.46 11.89
N GLY A 526 13.61 -0.82 11.45
CA GLY A 526 14.91 -0.84 12.14
C GLY A 526 15.72 -2.14 12.03
N LYS A 527 16.38 -2.59 13.10
CA LYS A 527 17.32 -3.73 13.08
C LYS A 527 16.70 -5.09 13.38
N GLY A 528 15.38 -5.15 13.53
CA GLY A 528 14.68 -6.28 14.12
C GLY A 528 14.55 -7.55 13.27
N LEU A 529 15.25 -7.69 12.15
CA LEU A 529 15.05 -8.80 11.20
C LEU A 529 15.11 -10.18 11.87
N SER A 530 16.19 -10.48 12.60
CA SER A 530 16.40 -11.81 13.20
C SER A 530 15.40 -12.11 14.33
N ARG A 531 15.00 -11.08 15.08
CA ARG A 531 13.96 -11.21 16.12
C ARG A 531 12.60 -11.52 15.50
N ASN A 532 12.20 -10.75 14.48
CA ASN A 532 10.93 -10.93 13.79
C ASN A 532 10.89 -12.27 13.07
N LEU A 533 11.96 -12.65 12.40
CA LEU A 533 12.05 -13.94 11.72
C LEU A 533 12.00 -15.11 12.72
N ARG A 534 12.74 -15.04 13.83
CA ARG A 534 12.62 -16.04 14.91
C ARG A 534 11.18 -16.10 15.44
N GLY A 535 10.56 -14.95 15.68
CA GLY A 535 9.17 -14.85 16.13
C GLY A 535 8.24 -15.60 15.18
N ALA A 536 8.34 -15.31 13.87
CA ALA A 536 7.54 -15.96 12.86
C ALA A 536 7.75 -17.49 12.83
N VAL A 537 9.01 -17.94 12.89
CA VAL A 537 9.32 -19.39 12.91
C VAL A 537 8.76 -20.05 14.15
N ARG A 538 8.95 -19.45 15.33
CA ARG A 538 8.44 -20.01 16.59
C ARG A 538 6.91 -20.06 16.62
N GLN A 539 6.25 -19.01 16.15
CA GLN A 539 4.79 -18.96 16.04
C GLN A 539 4.25 -19.98 15.05
N LEU A 540 4.86 -20.19 13.87
CA LEU A 540 4.40 -21.27 12.99
C LEU A 540 4.54 -22.68 13.59
N ASN A 541 5.27 -22.83 14.71
CA ASN A 541 5.58 -24.08 15.38
C ASN A 541 5.03 -24.20 16.80
N GLY A 542 4.19 -23.28 17.30
CA GLY A 542 3.64 -23.38 18.67
C GLY A 542 4.64 -23.04 19.78
N LEU A 543 5.79 -22.46 19.44
CA LEU A 543 6.89 -22.16 20.38
C LEU A 543 6.92 -20.69 20.83
N GLY A 544 5.99 -19.87 20.33
CA GLY A 544 5.83 -18.46 20.69
C GLY A 544 5.19 -18.23 22.07
N GLY A 545 4.60 -19.28 22.65
CA GLY A 545 3.67 -19.14 23.77
C GLY A 545 2.24 -18.87 23.28
N ALA A 546 1.30 -18.86 24.21
CA ALA A 546 -0.06 -18.44 23.92
C ALA A 546 -0.11 -16.92 23.71
N ASP A 547 -0.79 -16.48 22.66
CA ASP A 547 -1.16 -15.08 22.51
C ASP A 547 -1.94 -14.64 23.79
N PRO A 548 -1.56 -13.52 24.41
CA PRO A 548 -2.11 -13.12 25.71
C PRO A 548 -3.58 -12.71 25.65
N ASN A 549 -4.11 -12.36 24.48
CA ASN A 549 -5.49 -11.94 24.29
C ASN A 549 -6.42 -13.12 23.99
N THR A 550 -5.94 -14.11 23.26
CA THR A 550 -6.71 -15.29 22.84
C THR A 550 -6.43 -16.52 23.69
N GLY A 551 -5.32 -16.53 24.45
CA GLY A 551 -4.86 -17.68 25.23
C GLY A 551 -4.39 -18.87 24.38
N ARG A 552 -4.17 -18.66 23.07
CA ARG A 552 -3.88 -19.73 22.12
C ARG A 552 -2.49 -19.58 21.53
N ALA A 553 -1.78 -20.71 21.39
CA ALA A 553 -0.52 -20.70 20.70
C ALA A 553 -0.75 -20.54 19.20
N GLU A 554 -0.13 -19.54 18.60
CA GLU A 554 0.05 -19.52 17.15
C GLU A 554 0.81 -20.79 16.78
N GLN A 555 0.29 -21.56 15.82
CA GLN A 555 0.86 -22.81 15.31
C GLN A 555 0.18 -23.15 13.99
N ALA A 556 0.96 -23.45 12.94
CA ALA A 556 0.40 -23.87 11.66
C ALA A 556 -0.29 -25.25 11.76
N PRO A 557 -1.44 -25.47 11.09
CA PRO A 557 -2.10 -26.76 11.12
C PRO A 557 -1.24 -27.88 10.47
N PRO A 558 -1.36 -29.14 10.94
CA PRO A 558 -0.62 -30.27 10.37
C PRO A 558 -0.90 -30.43 8.87
N GLY A 559 0.16 -30.68 8.10
CA GLY A 559 0.08 -30.82 6.64
C GLY A 559 0.02 -29.49 5.86
N TYR A 560 0.01 -28.34 6.55
CA TYR A 560 0.17 -27.04 5.90
C TYR A 560 1.65 -26.75 5.63
N GLN A 561 1.94 -26.17 4.47
CA GLN A 561 3.20 -25.53 4.17
C GLN A 561 3.36 -24.30 5.06
N LYS A 562 4.41 -24.26 5.87
CA LYS A 562 4.71 -23.15 6.80
C LYS A 562 5.51 -22.07 6.08
N ILE A 563 4.97 -20.86 6.01
CA ILE A 563 5.54 -19.73 5.28
C ILE A 563 5.80 -18.57 6.24
N ALA A 564 7.07 -18.30 6.54
CA ALA A 564 7.46 -17.07 7.24
C ALA A 564 7.61 -15.95 6.21
N LEU A 565 6.72 -14.95 6.26
CA LEU A 565 6.72 -13.79 5.37
C LEU A 565 7.16 -12.54 6.13
N VAL A 566 8.28 -11.97 5.75
CA VAL A 566 8.84 -10.78 6.40
C VAL A 566 8.83 -9.60 5.43
N TYR A 567 8.05 -8.58 5.74
CA TYR A 567 8.11 -7.28 5.08
C TYR A 567 9.20 -6.43 5.73
N ILE A 568 10.23 -6.09 4.97
CA ILE A 568 11.24 -5.15 5.41
C ILE A 568 10.79 -3.76 5.01
N GLU A 569 10.29 -3.02 5.99
CA GLU A 569 9.80 -1.66 5.80
C GLU A 569 10.97 -0.70 5.53
N GLU A 570 10.68 0.43 4.89
CA GLU A 570 11.70 1.39 4.46
C GLU A 570 12.56 1.93 5.62
N ALA A 571 11.98 1.98 6.82
CA ALA A 571 12.67 2.34 8.06
C ALA A 571 13.65 1.26 8.58
N SER A 572 13.81 0.12 7.90
CA SER A 572 14.77 -0.94 8.25
C SER A 572 16.03 -0.87 7.40
N GLN A 573 17.20 -1.03 8.05
CA GLN A 573 18.51 -0.99 7.38
C GLN A 573 18.65 -2.08 6.31
N PHE A 574 17.80 -3.09 6.40
CA PHE A 574 17.77 -4.22 5.47
C PHE A 574 16.87 -3.97 4.26
N HIS A 575 16.20 -2.81 4.17
CA HIS A 575 15.19 -2.54 3.15
C HIS A 575 15.76 -2.60 1.73
N GLN A 576 17.03 -2.24 1.57
CA GLN A 576 17.75 -2.30 0.30
C GLN A 576 18.60 -3.56 0.15
N TYR A 577 18.47 -4.53 1.05
CA TYR A 577 19.24 -5.76 0.91
C TYR A 577 18.66 -6.55 -0.26
N ASP A 578 19.54 -7.07 -1.11
CA ASP A 578 19.15 -8.11 -2.05
C ASP A 578 19.19 -9.49 -1.41
N ARG A 579 18.88 -10.51 -2.21
CA ARG A 579 18.89 -11.91 -1.78
C ARG A 579 20.18 -12.29 -1.04
N ALA A 580 21.35 -11.93 -1.58
CA ALA A 580 22.65 -12.27 -0.98
C ALA A 580 22.90 -11.51 0.32
N GLY A 581 22.52 -10.22 0.38
CA GLY A 581 22.56 -9.42 1.59
C GLY A 581 21.70 -10.03 2.73
N ILE A 582 20.48 -10.45 2.41
CA ILE A 582 19.58 -11.13 3.35
C ILE A 582 20.15 -12.47 3.78
N GLU A 583 20.63 -13.29 2.84
CA GLU A 583 21.29 -14.58 3.13
C GLU A 583 22.43 -14.43 4.12
N ARG A 584 23.30 -13.44 3.91
CA ARG A 584 24.45 -13.22 4.78
C ARG A 584 24.04 -12.69 6.15
N LYS A 585 23.02 -11.83 6.21
CA LYS A 585 22.47 -11.37 7.49
C LYS A 585 21.89 -12.54 8.28
N ILE A 586 21.10 -13.38 7.64
CA ILE A 586 20.55 -14.61 8.24
C ILE A 586 21.70 -15.52 8.68
N LYS A 587 22.75 -15.69 7.85
CA LYS A 587 23.90 -16.54 8.17
C LYS A 587 24.68 -16.07 9.40
N ASN A 588 24.94 -14.77 9.49
CA ASN A 588 25.62 -14.17 10.64
C ASN A 588 24.80 -14.31 11.93
N ASP A 589 23.47 -14.34 11.79
CA ASP A 589 22.52 -14.42 12.89
C ASP A 589 21.89 -15.82 13.05
N ASN A 590 22.37 -16.85 12.34
CA ASN A 590 21.60 -18.09 12.11
C ASN A 590 21.25 -18.84 13.42
N ARG A 591 22.18 -18.87 14.38
CA ARG A 591 21.92 -19.42 15.74
C ARG A 591 20.77 -18.73 16.48
N SER A 592 20.41 -17.53 16.03
CA SER A 592 19.40 -16.68 16.62
C SER A 592 18.10 -16.69 15.83
N ILE A 593 17.97 -17.41 14.72
CA ILE A 593 16.74 -17.37 13.90
C ILE A 593 15.93 -18.67 14.06
N GLU A 594 16.57 -19.77 14.48
CA GLU A 594 15.93 -21.07 14.72
C GLU A 594 15.27 -21.65 13.45
N LEU A 595 15.86 -21.47 12.26
CA LEU A 595 15.31 -22.02 11.00
C LEU A 595 15.25 -23.56 11.00
N CYS A 596 16.11 -24.21 11.79
CA CYS A 596 16.10 -25.65 12.02
C CYS A 596 15.94 -25.93 13.52
N ASP A 597 15.32 -27.06 13.85
CA ASP A 597 15.23 -27.53 15.23
C ASP A 597 16.55 -28.16 15.72
N SER A 598 16.55 -28.68 16.95
CA SER A 598 17.74 -29.32 17.54
C SER A 598 18.19 -30.60 16.83
N SER A 599 17.32 -31.22 16.02
CA SER A 599 17.66 -32.38 15.18
C SER A 599 18.21 -31.99 13.81
N GLY A 600 18.22 -30.69 13.50
CA GLY A 600 18.56 -30.18 12.18
C GLY A 600 17.39 -30.22 11.20
N THR A 601 16.17 -30.49 11.62
CA THR A 601 15.01 -30.49 10.70
C THR A 601 14.53 -29.05 10.44
N PRO A 602 14.26 -28.63 9.20
CA PRO A 602 13.68 -27.30 8.93
C PRO A 602 12.36 -27.09 9.66
N MET A 603 12.22 -25.96 10.34
CA MET A 603 11.02 -25.62 11.14
C MET A 603 9.93 -24.93 10.30
N ILE A 604 10.30 -24.38 9.14
CA ILE A 604 9.38 -23.81 8.16
C ILE A 604 9.71 -24.38 6.78
N ASP A 605 8.75 -24.31 5.85
CA ASP A 605 8.93 -24.81 4.49
C ASP A 605 9.42 -23.73 3.53
N VAL A 606 9.01 -22.48 3.77
CA VAL A 606 9.34 -21.32 2.93
C VAL A 606 9.65 -20.11 3.80
N LEU A 607 10.77 -19.46 3.51
CA LEU A 607 11.07 -18.11 3.96
C LEU A 607 10.86 -17.16 2.78
N ARG A 608 9.99 -16.17 2.94
CA ARG A 608 9.79 -15.09 1.98
C ARG A 608 10.12 -13.75 2.62
N VAL A 609 10.98 -12.97 1.99
CA VAL A 609 11.39 -11.65 2.46
C VAL A 609 11.10 -10.62 1.37
N VAL A 610 10.31 -9.60 1.70
CA VAL A 610 9.95 -8.50 0.80
C VAL A 610 10.77 -7.28 1.17
N THR A 611 11.47 -6.72 0.18
CA THR A 611 12.36 -5.56 0.30
C THR A 611 12.05 -4.55 -0.79
N ALA A 612 12.69 -3.38 -0.79
CA ALA A 612 12.62 -2.45 -1.94
C ALA A 612 13.10 -3.10 -3.24
N ARG A 613 13.98 -4.09 -3.14
CA ARG A 613 14.61 -4.76 -4.30
C ARG A 613 13.81 -5.94 -4.82
N GLY A 614 12.65 -6.20 -4.22
CA GLY A 614 11.72 -7.24 -4.60
C GLY A 614 11.50 -8.27 -3.51
N THR A 615 10.83 -9.35 -3.92
CA THR A 615 10.47 -10.47 -3.05
C THR A 615 11.44 -11.62 -3.28
N PHE A 616 12.15 -12.02 -2.23
CA PHE A 616 13.07 -13.14 -2.25
C PHE A 616 12.46 -14.32 -1.51
N GLU A 617 12.61 -15.51 -2.09
CA GLU A 617 12.06 -16.75 -1.55
C GLU A 617 13.13 -17.82 -1.45
N TRP A 618 13.15 -18.50 -0.30
CA TRP A 618 13.95 -19.68 -0.03
C TRP A 618 13.04 -20.82 0.42
N SER A 619 13.13 -21.95 -0.26
CA SER A 619 12.52 -23.21 0.17
C SER A 619 13.43 -23.93 1.16
N ARG A 620 12.86 -24.85 1.95
CA ARG A 620 13.57 -25.57 3.02
C ARG A 620 14.86 -26.27 2.57
N ASP A 621 14.92 -26.78 1.34
CA ASP A 621 16.11 -27.40 0.73
C ASP A 621 17.24 -26.39 0.46
N GLN A 622 16.90 -25.10 0.38
CA GLN A 622 17.85 -24.01 0.19
C GLN A 622 18.37 -23.46 1.53
N PHE A 623 17.85 -23.89 2.68
CA PHE A 623 18.26 -23.33 3.98
C PHE A 623 19.71 -23.66 4.36
N GLY A 624 20.31 -24.69 3.75
CA GLY A 624 21.74 -24.95 3.86
C GLY A 624 22.62 -23.80 3.35
N SER A 625 22.08 -22.89 2.51
CA SER A 625 22.80 -21.67 2.11
C SER A 625 23.05 -20.69 3.27
N PHE A 626 22.25 -20.77 4.35
CA PHE A 626 22.33 -19.87 5.50
C PHE A 626 23.30 -20.31 6.60
N GLY A 627 24.00 -21.44 6.49
CA GLY A 627 24.93 -21.90 7.54
C GLY A 627 24.91 -23.41 7.75
N ALA A 628 25.15 -23.88 8.98
CA ALA A 628 25.13 -25.33 9.27
C ALA A 628 23.80 -25.90 8.76
N PRO A 629 23.83 -26.87 7.84
CA PRO A 629 22.65 -27.31 7.13
C PRO A 629 21.62 -27.81 8.14
N CYS A 630 20.36 -27.42 7.95
CA CYS A 630 19.30 -28.31 8.36
C CYS A 630 19.64 -29.69 7.72
N GLN A 631 19.88 -30.72 8.54
CA GLN A 631 20.44 -32.00 8.10
C GLN A 631 19.49 -32.80 7.22
#